data_AF-F8QXJ5-F1
#
_entry.id   AF-F8QXJ5-F1
#
_cell.length_a   1.000
_cell.length_b   1.000
_cell.length_c   1.000
_cell.angle_alpha   90.00
_cell.angle_beta   90.00
_cell.angle_gamma   90.00
#
_symmetry.space_group_name_H-M   'P 1'
#
loop_
_entity.id
_entity.type
_entity.pdbx_description
1 polymer ?
#
loop_
_entity_poly.entity_id
_entity_poly.type
_entity_poly.pdbx_seq_one_letter_code
_entity_poly.pdbx_strand_id
1 'polypeptide(L)'
;TIALIDEGETDWKLIAIDVNDPLAPQLSDINDIEKHMPGFLKATVEWFRIYKIPDGKPENQFAFNGEAKDREFAHKVIMETHESWQHLVEGKSDAGGLST
;
A
#
# COMPACT_ATOMS: atom_id res chain seq x y z
N THR A 1 2.64 1.44 5.02
CA THR A 1 2.28 0.79 3.73
C THR A 1 2.37 -0.72 3.86
N ILE A 2 1.57 -1.49 3.11
CA ILE A 2 1.64 -2.96 3.04
C ILE A 2 2.17 -3.36 1.65
N ALA A 3 3.06 -4.34 1.59
CA ALA A 3 3.66 -4.83 0.35
C ALA A 3 2.98 -6.14 -0.09
N LEU A 4 1.95 -6.04 -0.93
CA LEU A 4 1.32 -7.21 -1.55
C LEU A 4 2.20 -7.68 -2.72
N ILE A 5 2.31 -9.00 -2.87
CA ILE A 5 2.90 -9.63 -4.05
C ILE A 5 1.75 -10.20 -4.85
N ASP A 6 1.39 -9.51 -5.92
CA ASP A 6 0.28 -9.88 -6.79
C ASP A 6 0.80 -10.50 -8.07
N GLU A 7 0.57 -11.81 -8.26
CA GLU A 7 0.98 -12.55 -9.46
C GLU A 7 2.47 -12.37 -9.85
N GLY A 8 3.35 -12.17 -8.86
CA GLY A 8 4.79 -11.98 -9.03
C GLY A 8 5.24 -10.52 -9.12
N GLU A 9 4.30 -9.58 -9.10
CA GLU A 9 4.55 -8.14 -9.16
C GLU A 9 4.37 -7.48 -7.78
N THR A 10 4.99 -6.31 -7.60
CA THR A 10 4.86 -5.54 -6.37
C THR A 10 3.63 -4.64 -6.44
N ASP A 11 2.73 -4.79 -5.48
CA ASP A 11 1.50 -4.01 -5.38
C ASP A 11 1.42 -3.35 -3.98
N TRP A 12 1.82 -2.08 -3.90
CA TRP A 12 1.87 -1.33 -2.65
C TRP A 12 0.48 -0.86 -2.22
N LYS A 13 0.08 -1.18 -0.98
CA LYS A 13 -1.15 -0.69 -0.35
C LYS A 13 -0.82 0.40 0.67
N LEU A 14 -0.95 1.65 0.27
CA LEU A 14 -0.85 2.79 1.18
C LEU A 14 -2.01 2.78 2.18
N ILE A 15 -1.70 3.05 3.45
CA ILE A 15 -2.68 3.25 4.51
C ILE A 15 -2.68 4.74 4.82
N ALA A 16 -3.84 5.37 4.67
CA ALA A 16 -4.01 6.81 4.83
C ALA A 16 -5.37 7.11 5.49
N ILE A 17 -5.51 8.32 5.99
CA ILE A 17 -6.74 8.85 6.56
C ILE A 17 -7.05 10.22 5.94
N ASP A 18 -8.33 10.54 5.78
CA ASP A 18 -8.75 11.89 5.40
C ASP A 18 -8.30 12.88 6.49
N VAL A 19 -7.66 13.98 6.08
CA VAL A 19 -7.19 15.04 6.98
C VAL A 19 -8.32 15.74 7.74
N ASN A 20 -9.56 15.62 7.27
CA ASN A 20 -10.75 16.16 7.93
C ASN A 20 -11.43 15.17 8.88
N ASP A 21 -10.95 13.92 8.94
CA ASP A 21 -11.50 12.93 9.85
C ASP A 21 -11.19 13.32 11.30
N PRO A 22 -12.15 13.25 12.24
CA PRO A 22 -11.92 13.56 13.66
C PRO A 22 -10.79 12.74 14.31
N LEU A 23 -10.46 11.57 13.76
CA LEU A 23 -9.40 10.69 14.25
C LEU A 23 -8.03 11.02 13.62
N ALA A 24 -7.96 11.80 12.55
CA ALA A 24 -6.71 12.14 11.86
C ALA A 24 -5.62 12.75 12.78
N PRO A 25 -5.94 13.67 13.72
CA PRO A 25 -4.93 14.20 14.64
C PRO A 25 -4.32 13.16 15.60
N GLN A 26 -4.95 11.98 15.72
CA GLN A 26 -4.54 10.90 16.60
C GLN A 26 -3.82 9.76 15.86
N LEU A 27 -3.78 9.80 14.52
CA LEU A 27 -3.22 8.75 13.67
C LEU A 27 -2.04 9.30 12.87
N SER A 28 -0.87 9.40 13.52
CA SER A 28 0.34 9.97 12.92
C SER A 28 1.30 8.92 12.35
N ASP A 29 1.24 7.69 12.85
CA ASP A 29 2.02 6.56 12.34
C ASP A 29 1.24 5.23 12.45
N ILE A 30 1.79 4.16 11.86
CA ILE A 30 1.14 2.85 11.74
C ILE A 30 0.76 2.24 13.09
N ASN A 31 1.55 2.51 14.14
CA ASN A 31 1.30 1.99 15.49
C ASN A 31 0.10 2.64 16.18
N ASP A 32 -0.28 3.86 15.79
CA ASP A 32 -1.45 4.54 16.36
C ASP A 32 -2.74 3.85 15.94
N ILE A 33 -2.74 3.19 14.76
CA ILE A 33 -3.91 2.48 14.25
C ILE A 33 -4.30 1.35 15.21
N GLU A 34 -3.37 0.54 15.70
CA GLU A 34 -3.74 -0.55 16.61
C GLU A 34 -4.26 -0.02 17.97
N LYS A 35 -3.80 1.15 18.40
CA LYS A 35 -4.26 1.81 19.62
C LYS A 35 -5.69 2.33 19.52
N HIS A 36 -6.04 2.94 18.37
CA HIS A 36 -7.34 3.59 18.16
C HIS A 36 -8.36 2.69 17.44
N MET A 37 -7.88 1.71 16.69
CA MET A 37 -8.63 0.81 15.81
C MET A 37 -8.08 -0.64 15.93
N PRO A 38 -8.17 -1.26 17.12
CA PRO A 38 -7.54 -2.55 17.38
C PRO A 38 -8.01 -3.64 16.40
N GLY A 39 -7.07 -4.37 15.81
CA GLY A 39 -7.32 -5.43 14.84
C GLY A 39 -7.58 -4.94 13.41
N PHE A 40 -7.66 -3.63 13.16
CA PHE A 40 -7.92 -3.10 11.82
C PHE A 40 -6.85 -3.53 10.80
N LEU A 41 -5.57 -3.37 11.13
CA LEU A 41 -4.47 -3.77 10.24
C LEU A 41 -4.49 -5.27 9.95
N LYS A 42 -4.77 -6.10 10.96
CA LYS A 42 -4.91 -7.55 10.79
C LYS A 42 -6.04 -7.89 9.82
N ALA A 43 -7.20 -7.23 9.98
CA ALA A 43 -8.34 -7.42 9.08
C ALA A 43 -8.02 -6.96 7.65
N THR A 44 -7.29 -5.85 7.47
CA THR A 44 -6.85 -5.37 6.15
C THR A 44 -5.91 -6.37 5.46
N VAL A 45 -4.90 -6.88 6.18
CA VAL A 45 -3.98 -7.89 5.62
C VAL A 45 -4.73 -9.16 5.25
N GLU A 46 -5.65 -9.61 6.11
CA GLU A 46 -6.48 -10.79 5.81
C GLU A 46 -7.35 -10.58 4.58
N TRP A 47 -7.98 -9.41 4.45
CA TRP A 47 -8.78 -9.08 3.27
C TRP A 47 -7.94 -9.20 1.99
N PHE A 48 -6.76 -8.59 1.95
CA PHE A 48 -5.87 -8.70 0.80
C PHE A 48 -5.34 -10.12 0.57
N ARG A 49 -5.22 -10.95 1.61
CA ARG A 49 -4.80 -12.35 1.47
C ARG A 49 -5.84 -13.16 0.72
N ILE A 50 -7.13 -12.99 1.05
CA ILE A 50 -8.18 -13.93 0.63
C ILE A 50 -9.13 -13.39 -0.45
N TYR A 51 -9.12 -12.10 -0.80
CA TYR A 51 -10.17 -11.52 -1.64
C TYR A 51 -10.31 -12.13 -3.04
N LYS A 52 -9.25 -12.78 -3.57
CA LYS A 52 -9.29 -13.44 -4.89
C LYS A 52 -9.68 -14.93 -4.83
N ILE A 53 -9.81 -15.51 -3.62
CA ILE A 53 -10.22 -16.92 -3.46
C ILE A 53 -11.60 -17.20 -4.08
N PRO A 54 -12.62 -16.35 -3.92
CA PRO A 54 -13.91 -16.55 -4.58
C PRO A 54 -13.82 -16.61 -6.12
N ASP A 55 -12.79 -16.00 -6.71
CA ASP A 55 -12.53 -16.02 -8.16
C ASP A 55 -11.70 -17.24 -8.60
N GLY A 56 -11.44 -18.19 -7.68
CA GLY A 56 -10.68 -19.41 -7.95
C GLY A 56 -9.16 -19.24 -7.94
N LYS A 57 -8.66 -18.08 -7.49
CA LYS A 57 -7.21 -17.81 -7.36
C LYS A 57 -6.68 -18.24 -5.98
N PRO A 58 -5.39 -18.56 -5.84
CA PRO A 58 -4.78 -18.84 -4.54
C PRO A 58 -4.74 -17.59 -3.66
N GLU A 59 -4.38 -17.78 -2.38
CA GLU A 59 -4.07 -16.67 -1.47
C GLU A 59 -2.95 -15.78 -2.04
N ASN A 60 -3.11 -14.46 -1.87
CA ASN A 60 -2.03 -13.54 -2.20
C ASN A 60 -0.89 -13.61 -1.17
N GLN A 61 0.32 -13.32 -1.63
CA GLN A 61 1.51 -13.29 -0.79
C GLN A 61 1.88 -11.85 -0.43
N PHE A 62 2.75 -11.69 0.56
CA PHE A 62 3.20 -10.38 1.03
C PHE A 62 4.71 -10.40 1.25
N ALA A 63 5.37 -9.29 0.96
CA ALA A 63 6.71 -9.05 1.50
C ALA A 63 6.61 -8.69 2.99
N PHE A 64 7.75 -8.73 3.69
CA PHE A 64 7.85 -8.41 5.13
C PHE A 64 6.84 -9.18 6.00
N ASN A 65 6.49 -10.41 5.63
CA ASN A 65 5.49 -11.23 6.33
C ASN A 65 4.10 -10.57 6.46
N GLY A 66 3.76 -9.62 5.59
CA GLY A 66 2.50 -8.87 5.67
C GLY A 66 2.48 -7.77 6.74
N GLU A 67 3.62 -7.45 7.36
CA GLU A 67 3.72 -6.35 8.30
C GLU A 67 3.60 -5.00 7.60
N ALA A 68 2.72 -4.15 8.13
CA ALA A 68 2.61 -2.78 7.66
C ALA A 68 3.86 -1.99 8.08
N LYS A 69 4.51 -1.34 7.11
CA LYS A 69 5.63 -0.43 7.36
C LYS A 69 5.12 0.94 7.79
N ASP A 70 5.95 1.65 8.56
CA ASP A 70 5.68 2.98 9.09
C ASP A 70 5.46 4.05 8.00
N ARG A 71 5.12 5.25 8.46
CA ARG A 71 4.91 6.43 7.62
C ARG A 71 6.16 6.82 6.83
N GLU A 72 7.36 6.75 7.43
CA GLU A 72 8.60 7.13 6.74
C GLU A 72 8.88 6.23 5.54
N PHE A 73 8.75 4.92 5.72
CA PHE A 73 8.88 3.94 4.65
C PHE A 73 7.83 4.16 3.57
N ALA A 74 6.57 4.44 3.95
CA ALA A 74 5.52 4.74 3.00
C ALA A 74 5.84 5.98 2.15
N HIS A 75 6.38 7.05 2.76
CA HIS A 75 6.83 8.23 2.01
C HIS A 75 7.95 7.92 1.04
N LYS A 76 8.91 7.05 1.38
CA LYS A 76 9.98 6.64 0.46
C LYS A 76 9.39 5.98 -0.80
N VAL A 77 8.47 5.02 -0.62
CA VAL A 77 7.76 4.37 -1.74
C VAL A 77 6.99 5.38 -2.59
N ILE A 78 6.31 6.34 -1.96
CA ILE A 78 5.61 7.43 -2.70
C ILE A 78 6.60 8.25 -3.51
N MET A 79 7.76 8.62 -2.95
CA MET A 79 8.75 9.43 -3.65
C MET A 79 9.39 8.67 -4.82
N GLU A 80 9.74 7.39 -4.64
CA GLU A 80 10.31 6.54 -5.70
C GLU A 80 9.31 6.36 -6.86
N THR A 81 8.03 6.13 -6.55
CA THR A 81 6.98 5.99 -7.56
C THR A 81 6.64 7.32 -8.23
N HIS A 82 6.71 8.44 -7.49
CA HIS A 82 6.57 9.78 -8.05
C HIS A 82 7.69 10.11 -9.03
N GLU A 83 8.95 9.81 -8.68
CA GLU A 83 10.09 10.00 -9.58
C GLU A 83 9.96 9.14 -10.85
N SER A 84 9.52 7.89 -10.70
CA SER A 84 9.23 7.01 -11.84
C SER A 84 8.14 7.60 -12.75
N TRP A 85 7.08 8.17 -12.16
CA TRP A 85 6.03 8.87 -12.91
C TRP A 85 6.55 10.14 -13.60
N GLN A 86 7.41 10.94 -12.94
CA GLN A 86 8.01 12.12 -13.54
C GLN A 86 8.84 11.75 -14.77
N HIS A 87 9.68 10.72 -14.67
CA HIS A 87 10.45 10.21 -15.80
C HIS A 87 9.54 9.75 -16.95
N LEU A 88 8.42 9.11 -16.64
CA LEU A 88 7.43 8.68 -17.62
C LEU A 88 6.82 9.87 -18.37
N VAL A 89 6.24 10.85 -17.67
CA VAL A 89 5.52 11.97 -18.30
C VAL A 89 6.45 12.99 -18.97
N GLU A 90 7.73 13.03 -18.59
CA GLU A 90 8.75 13.84 -19.24
C GLU A 90 9.39 13.13 -20.46
N GLY A 91 8.98 11.90 -20.77
CA GLY A 91 9.51 11.11 -21.89
C GLY A 91 10.94 10.61 -21.67
N LYS A 92 11.38 10.51 -20.41
CA LYS A 92 12.71 10.00 -20.02
C LYS A 92 12.73 8.48 -19.82
N SER A 93 11.58 7.81 -19.87
CA SER A 93 11.44 6.36 -19.84
C SER A 93 10.48 5.85 -20.94
N ASP A 94 10.59 4.57 -21.30
CA ASP A 94 9.61 3.93 -22.20
C ASP A 94 8.22 3.94 -21.55
N ALA A 95 7.21 4.35 -22.31
CA ALA A 95 5.84 4.43 -21.84
C ALA A 95 5.17 3.06 -21.69
N GLY A 96 5.71 1.99 -22.31
CA GLY A 96 5.18 0.64 -22.14
C GLY A 96 3.70 0.50 -22.53
N GLY A 97 3.21 1.34 -23.44
CA GLY A 97 1.80 1.40 -23.86
C GLY A 97 0.90 2.30 -23.00
N LEU A 98 1.43 2.99 -21.99
CA LEU A 98 0.70 3.99 -21.21
C LEU A 98 0.49 5.27 -22.04
N SER A 99 -0.68 5.89 -21.90
CA SER A 99 -0.92 7.25 -22.41
C SER A 99 -0.20 8.23 -21.51
N THR A 100 0.74 8.99 -22.07
CA THR A 100 1.57 9.99 -21.37
C THR A 100 1.33 11.38 -21.91
#